data_AF-A0A7V5VZ85-F1
#
_entry.id   AF-A0A7V5VZ85-F1
#
_cell.length_a   1.000
_cell.length_b   1.000
_cell.length_c   1.000
_cell.angle_alpha   90.00
_cell.angle_beta   90.00
_cell.angle_gamma   90.00
#
_symmetry.space_group_name_H-M   'P 1'
#
loop_
_entity.id
_entity.type
_entity.pdbx_description
1 polymer ?
#
loop_
_entity_poly.entity_id
_entity_poly.type
_entity_poly.pdbx_seq_one_letter_code
_entity_poly.pdbx_strand_id
1 'polypeptide(L)'
;MNYDLNKLIIDPGIGRWIPEKTYEYDLSIIDNLDQFKIFEKPILVGISRKSFIGTILNKQNPLERYNGSLAAVVIAVYKGANIIRTHDVNEQIIEMIKIAHAIRSNQLILEDGQNKASLVTFIKDPLQAQIFQRLIGVSPEGSKIMANKTVTKLILLENLTTPQALILKQEMLARGGDAAIHKNAITTEFSKYDRIQKVLLIGTEKQFYSLVEKLKNQQLELNKIGILIEQILERSKDYKFLHKIF
;
A
#
# COMPACT_ATOMS: atom_id res chain seq x y z
N MET A 1 23.77 8.89 25.59
CA MET A 1 24.04 9.95 24.59
C MET A 1 22.77 10.76 24.41
N ASN A 2 22.80 12.08 24.64
CA ASN A 2 21.68 12.98 24.34
C ASN A 2 21.86 13.51 22.92
N TYR A 3 21.10 12.97 21.97
CA TYR A 3 21.03 13.50 20.62
C TYR A 3 19.80 14.39 20.48
N ASP A 4 19.95 15.54 19.83
CA ASP A 4 18.82 16.38 19.42
C ASP A 4 18.04 15.66 18.32
N LEU A 5 16.83 15.20 18.65
CA LEU A 5 15.98 14.43 17.74
C LEU A 5 15.60 15.22 16.48
N ASN A 6 15.69 16.56 16.49
CA ASN A 6 15.39 17.38 15.32
C ASN A 6 16.50 17.37 14.27
N LYS A 7 17.69 16.84 14.61
CA LYS A 7 18.85 16.75 13.70
C LYS A 7 19.06 15.35 13.11
N LEU A 8 18.06 14.48 13.24
CA LEU A 8 18.13 13.11 12.74
C LEU A 8 17.55 12.98 11.33
N ILE A 9 18.18 12.13 10.53
CA ILE A 9 17.76 11.74 9.18
C ILE A 9 17.66 10.21 9.18
N ILE A 10 16.67 9.66 8.46
CA ILE A 10 16.50 8.22 8.29
C ILE A 10 17.13 7.81 6.97
N ASP A 11 18.12 6.92 7.01
CA ASP A 11 18.60 6.17 5.85
C ASP A 11 18.07 4.73 5.97
N PRO A 12 17.14 4.29 5.10
CA PRO A 12 16.64 2.92 5.10
C PRO A 12 17.70 1.87 4.82
N GLY A 13 18.89 2.27 4.38
CA GLY A 13 19.96 1.41 3.93
C GLY A 13 19.54 0.72 2.64
N ILE A 14 19.90 1.24 1.47
CA ILE A 14 19.70 0.50 0.22
C ILE A 14 21.04 -0.10 -0.22
N GLY A 15 21.01 -1.36 -0.66
CA GLY A 15 22.15 -2.18 -1.04
C GLY A 15 22.30 -3.44 -0.19
N ARG A 16 23.36 -4.20 -0.44
CA ARG A 16 23.66 -5.43 0.27
C ARG A 16 24.82 -5.21 1.24
N TRP A 17 24.54 -5.21 2.54
CA TRP A 17 25.57 -5.13 3.59
C TRP A 17 25.59 -6.37 4.50
N ILE A 18 24.66 -7.30 4.30
CA ILE A 18 24.66 -8.64 4.92
C ILE A 18 24.30 -9.71 3.87
N PRO A 19 24.79 -10.95 4.00
CA PRO A 19 24.55 -12.03 3.02
C PRO A 19 23.07 -12.35 2.78
N GLU A 20 22.24 -12.28 3.81
CA GLU A 20 20.83 -12.68 3.81
C GLU A 20 19.93 -11.67 3.06
N LYS A 21 20.41 -10.44 2.90
CA LYS A 21 19.66 -9.37 2.23
C LYS A 21 19.77 -9.53 0.71
N THR A 22 18.71 -10.05 0.11
CA THR A 22 18.56 -10.18 -1.34
C THR A 22 18.11 -8.86 -1.98
N TYR A 23 18.07 -8.80 -3.32
CA TYR A 23 17.72 -7.58 -4.05
C TYR A 23 16.23 -7.20 -3.90
N GLU A 24 15.37 -8.18 -3.60
CA GLU A 24 13.95 -8.00 -3.32
C GLU A 24 13.72 -7.13 -2.07
N TYR A 25 14.63 -7.16 -1.09
CA TYR A 25 14.57 -6.24 0.04
C TYR A 25 14.81 -4.79 -0.38
N ASP A 26 15.74 -4.54 -1.33
CA ASP A 26 15.95 -3.18 -1.85
C ASP A 26 14.70 -2.66 -2.56
N LEU A 27 14.08 -3.52 -3.37
CA LEU A 27 12.83 -3.18 -4.04
C LEU A 27 11.71 -2.89 -3.06
N SER A 28 11.53 -3.72 -2.03
CA SER A 28 10.51 -3.52 -0.99
C SER A 28 10.73 -2.23 -0.20
N ILE A 29 11.98 -1.91 0.16
CA ILE A 29 12.33 -0.65 0.85
C ILE A 29 11.97 0.56 -0.01
N ILE A 30 12.30 0.53 -1.31
CA ILE A 30 11.98 1.62 -2.24
C ILE A 30 10.47 1.74 -2.45
N ASP A 31 9.76 0.62 -2.59
CA ASP A 31 8.31 0.61 -2.84
C ASP A 31 7.51 1.15 -1.64
N ASN A 32 8.02 0.93 -0.42
CA ASN A 32 7.41 1.32 0.85
C ASN A 32 8.12 2.48 1.54
N LEU A 33 8.87 3.30 0.79
CA LEU A 33 9.63 4.41 1.33
C LEU A 33 8.76 5.42 2.10
N ASP A 34 7.49 5.55 1.72
CA ASP A 34 6.48 6.36 2.39
C ASP A 34 6.19 5.91 3.83
N GLN A 35 6.37 4.64 4.17
CA GLN A 35 6.16 4.15 5.54
C GLN A 35 7.15 4.73 6.54
N PHE A 36 8.38 5.06 6.11
CA PHE A 36 9.41 5.69 6.98
C PHE A 36 9.01 7.09 7.46
N LYS A 37 7.96 7.70 6.88
CA LYS A 37 7.36 8.94 7.41
C LYS A 37 6.85 8.78 8.85
N ILE A 38 6.67 7.54 9.35
CA ILE A 38 6.40 7.25 10.76
C ILE A 38 7.36 7.91 11.72
N PHE A 39 8.61 8.07 11.31
CA PHE A 39 9.66 8.62 12.15
C PHE A 39 9.61 10.15 12.21
N GLU A 40 8.79 10.79 11.37
CA GLU A 40 8.66 12.25 11.29
C GLU A 40 10.02 12.94 11.06
N LYS A 41 10.90 12.29 10.29
CA LYS A 41 12.24 12.75 9.91
C LYS A 41 12.42 12.75 8.40
N PRO A 42 13.34 13.57 7.86
CA PRO A 42 13.75 13.48 6.47
C PRO A 42 14.29 12.09 6.13
N ILE A 43 13.95 11.60 4.94
CA ILE A 43 14.41 10.31 4.41
C ILE A 43 15.53 10.54 3.39
N LEU A 44 16.69 9.96 3.65
CA LEU A 44 17.83 9.91 2.74
C LEU A 44 17.86 8.57 2.00
N VAL A 45 18.07 8.61 0.69
CA VAL A 45 18.13 7.42 -0.16
C VAL A 45 19.42 7.43 -0.98
N GLY A 46 20.27 6.42 -0.75
CA GLY A 46 21.48 6.17 -1.54
C GLY A 46 21.31 4.98 -2.49
N ILE A 47 21.10 5.25 -3.78
CA ILE A 47 20.72 4.24 -4.79
C ILE A 47 21.59 4.22 -6.05
N SER A 48 22.59 5.09 -6.12
CA SER A 48 23.50 5.17 -7.28
C SER A 48 24.30 3.88 -7.48
N ARG A 49 24.20 3.29 -8.68
CA ARG A 49 24.97 2.14 -9.19
C ARG A 49 24.91 0.85 -8.34
N LYS A 50 23.89 0.72 -7.49
CA LYS A 50 23.71 -0.41 -6.55
C LYS A 50 23.57 -1.75 -7.28
N SER A 51 23.94 -2.83 -6.58
CA SER A 51 23.95 -4.20 -7.12
C SER A 51 22.58 -4.69 -7.58
N PHE A 52 21.49 -4.33 -6.89
CA PHE A 52 20.13 -4.73 -7.30
C PHE A 52 19.78 -4.26 -8.72
N ILE A 53 20.23 -3.05 -9.09
CA ILE A 53 20.06 -2.51 -10.46
C ILE A 53 20.82 -3.38 -11.46
N GLY A 54 22.03 -3.79 -11.10
CA GLY A 54 22.84 -4.70 -11.92
C GLY A 54 22.17 -6.05 -12.11
N THR A 55 21.59 -6.61 -11.04
CA THR A 55 20.85 -7.89 -11.09
C THR A 55 19.63 -7.79 -12.02
N ILE A 56 18.80 -6.76 -11.86
CA ILE A 56 17.57 -6.59 -12.65
C ILE A 56 17.87 -6.34 -14.13
N LEU A 57 18.89 -5.52 -14.43
CA LEU A 57 19.23 -5.13 -15.79
C LEU A 57 20.27 -6.05 -16.45
N ASN A 58 20.71 -7.12 -15.77
CA ASN A 58 21.82 -7.98 -16.20
C ASN A 58 23.11 -7.19 -16.53
N LYS A 59 23.44 -6.19 -15.69
CA LYS A 59 24.61 -5.29 -15.84
C LYS A 59 25.59 -5.42 -14.68
N GLN A 60 26.64 -6.20 -14.88
CA GLN A 60 27.65 -6.44 -13.84
C GLN A 60 28.54 -5.22 -13.58
N ASN A 61 28.81 -4.42 -14.61
CA ASN A 61 29.60 -3.20 -14.48
C ASN A 61 28.79 -2.06 -13.84
N PRO A 62 29.22 -1.46 -12.72
CA PRO A 62 28.54 -0.33 -12.09
C PRO A 62 28.36 0.89 -13.01
N LEU A 63 29.26 1.12 -13.96
CA LEU A 63 29.20 2.25 -14.89
C LEU A 63 28.02 2.14 -15.87
N GLU A 64 27.58 0.92 -16.19
CA GLU A 64 26.47 0.69 -17.11
C GLU A 64 25.09 0.84 -16.44
N ARG A 65 25.07 1.00 -15.11
CA ARG A 65 23.86 1.09 -14.29
C ARG A 65 23.31 2.51 -14.16
N TYR A 66 23.90 3.49 -14.85
CA TYR A 66 23.52 4.90 -14.74
C TYR A 66 22.02 5.13 -15.01
N ASN A 67 21.49 4.66 -16.14
CA ASN A 67 20.06 4.79 -16.46
C ASN A 67 19.14 4.12 -15.43
N GLY A 68 19.53 2.94 -14.92
CA GLY A 68 18.79 2.27 -13.85
C GLY A 68 18.85 3.03 -12.52
N SER A 69 19.95 3.73 -12.26
CA SER A 69 20.10 4.59 -11.08
C SER A 69 19.22 5.82 -11.17
N LEU A 70 19.13 6.45 -12.35
CA LEU A 70 18.20 7.57 -12.59
C LEU A 70 16.75 7.15 -12.40
N ALA A 71 16.36 6.00 -12.97
CA ALA A 71 15.01 5.45 -12.78
C ALA A 71 14.69 5.22 -11.29
N ALA A 72 15.63 4.63 -10.54
CA ALA A 72 15.46 4.45 -9.11
C ALA A 72 15.35 5.78 -8.35
N VAL A 73 16.10 6.83 -8.75
CA VAL A 73 16.05 8.16 -8.12
C VAL A 73 14.69 8.80 -8.31
N VAL A 74 14.16 8.79 -9.53
CA VAL A 74 12.82 9.30 -9.84
C VAL A 74 11.76 8.62 -8.96
N ILE A 75 11.82 7.28 -8.87
CA ILE A 75 10.88 6.51 -8.04
C ILE A 75 11.03 6.86 -6.56
N ALA A 76 12.26 6.94 -6.04
CA ALA A 76 12.50 7.27 -4.63
C ALA A 76 11.97 8.67 -4.27
N VAL A 77 12.21 9.67 -5.13
CA VAL A 77 11.67 11.03 -4.95
C VAL A 77 10.15 11.01 -4.96
N TYR A 78 9.54 10.32 -5.93
CA TYR A 78 8.10 10.18 -6.05
C TYR A 78 7.47 9.50 -4.82
N LYS A 79 8.15 8.50 -4.27
CA LYS A 79 7.68 7.72 -3.11
C LYS A 79 7.85 8.45 -1.78
N GLY A 80 8.82 9.34 -1.62
CA GLY A 80 8.98 10.00 -0.31
C GLY A 80 10.32 10.62 0.00
N ALA A 81 11.39 10.27 -0.72
CA ALA A 81 12.75 10.71 -0.40
C ALA A 81 12.82 12.24 -0.28
N ASN A 82 13.52 12.71 0.75
CA ASN A 82 13.85 14.11 0.94
C ASN A 82 15.26 14.42 0.44
N ILE A 83 16.17 13.44 0.54
CA ILE A 83 17.58 13.60 0.19
C ILE A 83 18.00 12.43 -0.68
N ILE A 84 18.64 12.72 -1.82
CA ILE A 84 19.24 11.71 -2.69
C ILE A 84 20.76 11.77 -2.54
N ARG A 85 21.37 10.65 -2.19
CA ARG A 85 22.83 10.50 -2.14
C ARG A 85 23.32 9.83 -3.43
N THR A 86 24.06 10.57 -4.24
CA THR A 86 24.61 10.11 -5.52
C THR A 86 26.04 10.61 -5.73
N HIS A 87 26.81 9.89 -6.55
CA HIS A 87 28.13 10.34 -7.02
C HIS A 87 28.03 11.25 -8.25
N ASP A 88 26.95 11.09 -9.02
CA ASP A 88 26.75 11.77 -10.30
C ASP A 88 25.70 12.87 -10.12
N VAL A 89 26.14 14.09 -9.83
CA VAL A 89 25.26 15.27 -9.76
C VAL A 89 25.45 16.06 -11.06
N ASN A 90 24.54 15.84 -12.01
CA ASN A 90 24.52 16.53 -13.30
C ASN A 90 23.13 17.13 -13.57
N GLU A 91 23.00 17.87 -14.67
CA GLU A 91 21.74 18.53 -15.04
C GLU A 91 20.58 17.54 -15.21
N GLN A 92 20.84 16.39 -15.87
CA GLN A 92 19.83 15.37 -16.14
C GLN A 92 19.18 14.81 -14.86
N ILE A 93 19.96 14.49 -13.82
CA ILE A 93 19.38 14.01 -12.55
C ILE A 93 18.57 15.11 -11.84
N ILE A 94 19.00 16.38 -11.94
CA ILE A 94 18.29 17.52 -11.33
C ILE A 94 16.94 17.73 -12.01
N GLU A 95 16.89 17.71 -13.34
CA GLU A 95 15.63 17.83 -14.11
C GLU A 95 14.64 16.72 -13.74
N MET A 96 15.12 15.47 -13.69
CA MET A 96 14.32 14.31 -13.32
C MET A 96 13.76 14.41 -11.88
N ILE A 97 14.57 14.88 -10.93
CA ILE A 97 14.14 15.12 -9.55
C ILE A 97 13.04 16.20 -9.50
N LYS A 98 13.19 17.30 -10.25
CA LYS A 98 12.19 18.37 -10.30
C LYS A 98 10.84 17.87 -10.79
N ILE A 99 10.83 17.09 -11.88
CA ILE A 99 9.60 16.49 -12.42
C ILE A 99 8.98 15.52 -11.41
N ALA A 100 9.76 14.60 -10.86
CA ALA A 100 9.28 13.63 -9.87
C ALA A 100 8.66 14.33 -8.64
N HIS A 101 9.31 15.40 -8.16
CA HIS A 101 8.83 16.21 -7.05
C HIS A 101 7.52 16.94 -7.38
N ALA A 102 7.42 17.55 -8.57
CA ALA A 102 6.20 18.24 -9.00
C ALA A 102 5.00 17.28 -9.09
N ILE A 103 5.20 16.08 -9.65
CA ILE A 103 4.15 15.05 -9.73
C ILE A 103 3.74 14.59 -8.32
N ARG A 104 4.70 14.31 -7.44
CA ARG A 104 4.42 13.93 -6.05
C ARG A 104 3.65 15.00 -5.28
N SER A 105 3.92 16.27 -5.57
CA SER A 105 3.37 17.41 -4.82
C SER A 105 1.99 17.83 -5.30
N ASN A 106 1.38 17.11 -6.24
CA ASN A 106 0.01 17.36 -6.71
C ASN A 106 -1.03 16.93 -5.67
N GLN A 107 -1.07 17.62 -4.54
CA GLN A 107 -2.13 17.48 -3.55
C GLN A 107 -3.32 18.34 -3.97
N LEU A 108 -4.49 17.72 -4.11
CA LEU A 108 -5.74 18.44 -4.32
C LEU A 108 -6.08 19.20 -3.05
N ILE A 109 -5.86 20.51 -3.08
CA ILE A 109 -6.13 21.46 -2.00
C ILE A 109 -7.16 22.46 -2.52
N LEU A 110 -8.25 22.62 -1.77
CA LEU A 110 -9.24 23.67 -1.98
C LEU A 110 -9.19 24.61 -0.77
N GLU A 111 -9.29 25.91 -1.03
CA GLU A 111 -9.24 26.96 0.00
C GLU A 111 -10.49 27.85 -0.13
N ASP A 112 -11.14 28.14 1.01
CA ASP A 112 -12.26 29.07 1.14
C ASP A 112 -12.08 29.92 2.40
N GLY A 113 -11.62 31.17 2.20
CA GLY A 113 -11.24 32.07 3.28
C GLY A 113 -10.13 31.48 4.15
N GLN A 114 -10.45 31.16 5.41
CA GLN A 114 -9.52 30.52 6.35
C GLN A 114 -9.57 28.98 6.32
N ASN A 115 -10.54 28.40 5.61
CA ASN A 115 -10.75 26.96 5.55
C ASN A 115 -9.94 26.35 4.41
N LYS A 116 -9.34 25.17 4.67
CA LYS A 116 -8.57 24.40 3.70
C LYS A 116 -9.01 22.95 3.74
N ALA A 117 -9.33 22.39 2.58
CA ALA A 117 -9.67 20.99 2.40
C ALA A 117 -8.64 20.32 1.49
N SER A 118 -8.11 19.18 1.92
CA SER A 118 -7.16 18.39 1.13
C SER A 118 -7.61 16.94 1.01
N LEU A 119 -7.52 16.37 -0.19
CA LEU A 119 -7.77 14.94 -0.37
C LEU A 119 -6.54 14.13 0.07
N VAL A 120 -6.73 13.24 1.05
CA VAL A 120 -5.68 12.33 1.53
C VAL A 120 -5.78 11.00 0.76
N THR A 121 -4.87 10.78 -0.19
CA THR A 121 -4.93 9.64 -1.13
C THR A 121 -3.92 8.51 -0.86
N PHE A 122 -3.01 8.69 0.10
CA PHE A 122 -1.83 7.82 0.23
C PHE A 122 -1.87 6.86 1.42
N ILE A 123 -2.90 6.89 2.28
CA ILE A 123 -2.97 6.01 3.45
C ILE A 123 -3.39 4.60 3.02
N LYS A 124 -2.43 3.67 3.00
CA LYS A 124 -2.65 2.28 2.50
C LYS A 124 -2.83 1.23 3.60
N ASP A 125 -2.35 1.54 4.80
CA ASP A 125 -2.35 0.62 5.93
C ASP A 125 -2.61 1.37 7.26
N PRO A 126 -3.05 0.64 8.31
CA PRO A 126 -3.41 1.26 9.58
C PRO A 126 -2.24 1.99 10.26
N LEU A 127 -0.99 1.59 10.03
CA LEU A 127 0.16 2.26 10.62
C LEU A 127 0.32 3.66 10.02
N GLN A 128 0.23 3.77 8.69
CA GLN A 128 0.19 5.06 7.98
C GLN A 128 -0.95 5.96 8.48
N ALA A 129 -2.14 5.38 8.69
CA ALA A 129 -3.28 6.11 9.23
C ALA A 129 -2.99 6.67 10.62
N GLN A 130 -2.41 5.86 11.51
CA GLN A 130 -2.07 6.24 12.87
C GLN A 130 -1.06 7.40 12.90
N ILE A 131 -0.03 7.34 12.04
CA ILE A 131 0.97 8.39 11.92
C ILE A 131 0.34 9.69 11.46
N PHE A 132 -0.44 9.63 10.37
CA PHE A 132 -1.08 10.82 9.81
C PHE A 132 -2.01 11.48 10.85
N GLN A 133 -2.76 10.67 11.59
CA GLN A 133 -3.62 11.15 12.67
C GLN A 133 -2.82 11.82 13.80
N ARG A 134 -1.70 11.24 14.21
CA ARG A 134 -0.82 11.85 15.23
C ARG A 134 -0.22 13.18 14.75
N LEU A 135 0.18 13.25 13.48
CA LEU A 135 0.71 14.48 12.87
C LEU A 135 -0.30 15.64 12.88
N ILE A 136 -1.60 15.36 12.81
CA ILE A 136 -2.66 16.38 12.94
C ILE A 136 -3.12 16.63 14.39
N GLY A 137 -2.46 16.01 15.38
CA GLY A 137 -2.71 16.24 16.81
C GLY A 137 -3.65 15.25 17.51
N VAL A 138 -3.99 14.11 16.89
CA VAL A 138 -4.78 13.05 17.55
C VAL A 138 -3.94 12.32 18.61
N SER A 139 -4.56 11.96 19.74
CA SER A 139 -3.90 11.20 20.81
C SER A 139 -3.38 9.82 20.35
N PRO A 140 -2.36 9.25 21.02
CA PRO A 140 -1.86 7.90 20.71
C PRO A 140 -2.94 6.81 20.77
N GLU A 141 -3.81 6.85 21.78
CA GLU A 141 -4.89 5.89 21.96
C GLU A 141 -5.98 6.07 20.89
N GLY A 142 -6.37 7.32 20.65
CA GLY A 142 -7.38 7.66 19.65
C GLY A 142 -6.94 7.26 18.24
N SER A 143 -5.69 7.55 17.90
CA SER A 143 -5.12 7.19 16.60
C SER A 143 -5.05 5.68 16.39
N LYS A 144 -4.73 4.90 17.43
CA LYS A 144 -4.72 3.43 17.35
C LYS A 144 -6.12 2.86 17.09
N ILE A 145 -7.15 3.44 17.70
CA ILE A 145 -8.54 3.02 17.50
C ILE A 145 -9.04 3.40 16.10
N MET A 146 -8.70 4.60 15.64
CA MET A 146 -9.20 5.15 14.37
C MET A 146 -8.45 4.63 13.14
N ALA A 147 -7.17 4.30 13.26
CA ALA A 147 -6.34 3.78 12.18
C ALA A 147 -7.00 2.65 11.36
N ASN A 148 -7.60 1.68 12.05
CA ASN A 148 -8.27 0.54 11.40
C ASN A 148 -9.57 0.93 10.67
N LYS A 149 -10.17 2.10 10.98
CA LYS A 149 -11.35 2.63 10.29
C LYS A 149 -10.99 3.53 9.11
N THR A 150 -9.76 4.03 9.06
CA THR A 150 -9.30 4.95 8.02
C THR A 150 -8.90 4.22 6.73
N VAL A 151 -8.66 2.91 6.80
CA VAL A 151 -8.25 2.10 5.66
C VAL A 151 -9.40 1.20 5.22
N THR A 152 -9.92 1.51 4.04
CA THR A 152 -10.87 0.64 3.32
C THR A 152 -10.10 -0.30 2.42
N LYS A 153 -10.42 -1.60 2.48
CA LYS A 153 -9.93 -2.64 1.58
C LYS A 153 -11.03 -3.02 0.59
N LEU A 154 -10.59 -3.38 -0.61
CA LEU A 154 -11.43 -3.86 -1.70
C LEU A 154 -11.05 -5.31 -1.99
N ILE A 155 -11.99 -6.25 -1.85
CA ILE A 155 -11.77 -7.66 -2.13
C ILE A 155 -12.72 -8.08 -3.25
N LEU A 156 -12.17 -8.44 -4.40
CA LEU A 156 -12.92 -9.02 -5.51
C LEU A 156 -12.95 -10.54 -5.36
N LEU A 157 -14.15 -11.09 -5.23
CA LEU A 157 -14.39 -12.52 -5.26
C LEU A 157 -15.04 -12.89 -6.61
N GLU A 158 -14.58 -13.97 -7.21
CA GLU A 158 -15.08 -14.47 -8.50
C GLU A 158 -15.58 -15.91 -8.38
N ASN A 159 -16.39 -16.34 -9.35
CA ASN A 159 -16.96 -17.69 -9.43
C ASN A 159 -17.88 -18.05 -8.25
N LEU A 160 -18.71 -17.09 -7.83
CA LEU A 160 -19.71 -17.29 -6.78
C LEU A 160 -21.06 -17.66 -7.40
N THR A 161 -21.85 -18.40 -6.64
CA THR A 161 -23.26 -18.59 -6.95
C THR A 161 -24.08 -17.35 -6.58
N THR A 162 -25.23 -17.18 -7.21
CA THR A 162 -26.16 -16.09 -6.87
C THR A 162 -26.53 -16.06 -5.39
N PRO A 163 -26.88 -17.19 -4.72
CA PRO A 163 -27.10 -17.19 -3.28
C PRO A 163 -25.90 -16.72 -2.46
N GLN A 164 -24.68 -17.18 -2.80
CA GLN A 164 -23.46 -16.76 -2.10
C GLN A 164 -23.24 -15.24 -2.24
N ALA A 165 -23.44 -14.69 -3.43
CA ALA A 165 -23.28 -13.25 -3.69
C ALA A 165 -24.29 -12.41 -2.89
N LEU A 166 -25.56 -12.83 -2.85
CA LEU A 166 -26.60 -12.13 -2.09
C LEU A 166 -26.35 -12.21 -0.58
N ILE A 167 -25.93 -13.37 -0.07
CA ILE A 167 -25.58 -13.55 1.35
C ILE A 167 -24.42 -12.63 1.74
N LEU A 168 -23.35 -12.62 0.95
CA LEU A 168 -22.19 -11.76 1.22
C LEU A 168 -22.57 -10.27 1.22
N LYS A 169 -23.46 -9.85 0.32
CA LYS A 169 -23.97 -8.49 0.30
C LYS A 169 -24.71 -8.14 1.59
N GLN A 170 -25.63 -8.99 2.03
CA GLN A 170 -26.38 -8.76 3.27
C GLN A 170 -25.46 -8.76 4.49
N GLU A 171 -24.53 -9.70 4.59
CA GLU A 171 -23.60 -9.81 5.70
C GLU A 171 -22.62 -8.61 5.77
N MET A 172 -22.19 -8.08 4.62
CA MET A 172 -21.38 -6.85 4.57
C MET A 172 -22.16 -5.62 5.02
N LEU A 173 -23.39 -5.45 4.51
CA LEU A 173 -24.26 -4.33 4.90
C LEU A 173 -24.56 -4.35 6.40
N ALA A 174 -24.79 -5.53 6.99
CA ALA A 174 -25.02 -5.69 8.42
C ALA A 174 -23.82 -5.24 9.29
N ARG A 175 -22.61 -5.16 8.72
CA ARG A 175 -21.38 -4.71 9.39
C ARG A 175 -21.01 -3.27 9.07
N GLY A 176 -21.85 -2.55 8.33
CA GLY A 176 -21.59 -1.20 7.84
C GLY A 176 -20.52 -1.14 6.74
N GLY A 177 -20.23 -2.26 6.08
CA GLY A 177 -19.49 -2.28 4.82
C GLY A 177 -20.46 -2.30 3.64
N ASP A 178 -19.93 -2.56 2.44
CA ASP A 178 -20.73 -2.66 1.22
C ASP A 178 -20.28 -3.85 0.36
N ALA A 179 -21.15 -4.27 -0.56
CA ALA A 179 -20.82 -5.23 -1.59
C ALA A 179 -21.51 -4.88 -2.91
N ALA A 180 -20.70 -4.67 -3.95
CA ALA A 180 -21.22 -4.57 -5.30
C ALA A 180 -21.34 -5.96 -5.92
N ILE A 181 -22.52 -6.26 -6.46
CA ILE A 181 -22.87 -7.52 -7.10
C ILE A 181 -23.40 -7.25 -8.51
N HIS A 182 -23.40 -8.26 -9.37
CA HIS A 182 -23.94 -8.15 -10.72
C HIS A 182 -25.42 -7.73 -10.72
N LYS A 183 -25.82 -6.87 -11.67
CA LYS A 183 -27.20 -6.34 -11.78
C LYS A 183 -28.28 -7.44 -11.84
N ASN A 184 -27.99 -8.54 -12.52
CA ASN A 184 -28.92 -9.64 -12.74
C ASN A 184 -28.91 -10.68 -11.59
N ALA A 185 -28.18 -10.42 -10.50
CA ALA A 185 -28.12 -11.32 -9.34
C ALA A 185 -29.47 -11.52 -8.62
N ILE A 186 -30.47 -10.67 -8.89
CA ILE A 186 -31.81 -10.77 -8.30
C ILE A 186 -32.81 -11.36 -9.32
N THR A 187 -32.39 -11.52 -10.57
CA THR A 187 -33.24 -12.02 -11.66
C THR A 187 -33.18 -13.54 -11.78
N THR A 188 -34.19 -14.15 -12.39
CA THR A 188 -34.25 -15.60 -12.65
C THR A 188 -33.38 -16.05 -13.83
N GLU A 189 -32.62 -15.14 -14.45
CA GLU A 189 -31.75 -15.44 -15.60
C GLU A 189 -30.60 -16.39 -15.25
N PHE A 190 -30.23 -16.45 -13.96
CA PHE A 190 -29.16 -17.29 -13.48
C PHE A 190 -29.70 -18.41 -12.60
N SER A 191 -29.28 -19.65 -12.91
CA SER A 191 -29.52 -20.76 -12.01
C SER A 191 -28.82 -20.52 -10.68
N LYS A 192 -29.44 -21.01 -9.60
CA LYS A 192 -28.84 -20.97 -8.25
C LYS A 192 -27.48 -21.68 -8.16
N TYR A 193 -27.14 -22.52 -9.15
CA TYR A 193 -25.89 -23.26 -9.21
C TYR A 193 -24.84 -22.62 -10.14
N ASP A 194 -25.22 -21.59 -10.91
CA ASP A 194 -24.29 -20.94 -11.84
C ASP A 194 -23.24 -20.15 -11.04
N ARG A 195 -21.97 -20.52 -11.22
CA ARG A 195 -20.82 -19.88 -10.56
C ARG A 195 -20.24 -18.75 -11.41
N ILE A 196 -21.08 -17.78 -11.73
CA ILE A 196 -20.73 -16.67 -12.66
C ILE A 196 -20.60 -15.33 -11.95
N GLN A 197 -20.97 -15.27 -10.67
CA GLN A 197 -21.02 -14.00 -9.97
C GLN A 197 -19.64 -13.54 -9.55
N LYS A 198 -19.43 -12.24 -9.76
CA LYS A 198 -18.33 -11.48 -9.18
C LYS A 198 -18.88 -10.55 -8.13
N VAL A 199 -18.22 -10.50 -6.97
CA VAL A 199 -18.64 -9.68 -5.84
C VAL A 199 -17.45 -8.84 -5.39
N LEU A 200 -17.60 -7.53 -5.44
CA LEU A 200 -16.62 -6.60 -4.87
C LEU A 200 -17.06 -6.23 -3.47
N LEU A 201 -16.38 -6.77 -2.46
CA LEU A 201 -16.58 -6.41 -1.07
C LEU A 201 -15.77 -5.15 -0.72
N ILE A 202 -16.41 -4.21 -0.01
CA ILE A 202 -15.86 -2.92 0.37
C ILE A 202 -15.99 -2.77 1.89
N GLY A 203 -14.86 -2.65 2.60
CA GLY A 203 -14.91 -2.48 4.05
C GLY A 203 -13.54 -2.36 4.71
N THR A 204 -13.56 -2.15 6.02
CA THR A 204 -12.37 -2.11 6.87
C THR A 204 -11.93 -3.52 7.26
N GLU A 205 -10.66 -3.68 7.70
CA GLU A 205 -10.18 -4.99 8.19
C GLU A 205 -11.08 -5.56 9.29
N LYS A 206 -11.54 -4.71 10.22
CA LYS A 206 -12.43 -5.14 11.31
C LYS A 206 -13.75 -5.73 10.78
N GLN A 207 -14.32 -5.13 9.73
CA GLN A 207 -15.54 -5.62 9.10
C GLN A 207 -15.31 -6.96 8.42
N PHE A 208 -14.17 -7.12 7.72
CA PHE A 208 -13.83 -8.38 7.08
C PHE A 208 -13.57 -9.52 8.07
N TYR A 209 -12.82 -9.30 9.15
CA TYR A 209 -12.61 -10.34 10.16
C TYR A 209 -13.94 -10.75 10.82
N SER A 210 -14.82 -9.79 11.12
CA SER A 210 -16.18 -10.09 11.60
C SER A 210 -17.04 -10.85 10.58
N LEU A 211 -16.85 -10.61 9.28
CA LEU A 211 -17.50 -11.38 8.21
C LEU A 211 -16.97 -12.82 8.24
N VAL A 212 -15.65 -13.00 8.25
CA VAL A 212 -14.99 -14.31 8.26
C VAL A 212 -15.48 -15.17 9.43
N GLU A 213 -15.55 -14.62 10.64
CA GLU A 213 -16.08 -15.32 11.83
C GLU A 213 -17.49 -15.86 11.61
N LYS A 214 -18.33 -15.10 10.90
CA LYS A 214 -19.70 -15.52 10.61
C LYS A 214 -19.77 -16.56 9.49
N LEU A 215 -18.95 -16.42 8.46
CA LEU A 215 -18.89 -17.36 7.34
C LEU A 215 -18.36 -18.75 7.75
N LYS A 216 -17.51 -18.83 8.79
CA LYS A 216 -16.98 -20.10 9.33
C LYS A 216 -18.08 -21.10 9.70
N ASN A 217 -19.27 -20.64 10.07
CA ASN A 217 -20.39 -21.47 10.51
C ASN A 217 -21.52 -21.62 9.46
N GLN A 218 -21.34 -21.14 8.22
CA GLN A 218 -22.40 -21.17 7.21
C GLN A 218 -22.30 -22.36 6.23
N GLN A 219 -23.45 -22.77 5.70
CA GLN A 219 -23.58 -23.77 4.64
C GLN A 219 -23.18 -23.20 3.27
N LEU A 220 -23.36 -23.96 2.16
CA LEU A 220 -23.10 -23.51 0.78
C LEU A 220 -21.65 -23.11 0.48
N GLU A 221 -20.66 -23.80 1.05
CA GLU A 221 -19.22 -23.51 0.87
C GLU A 221 -18.77 -22.10 1.27
N LEU A 222 -19.61 -21.33 1.99
CA LEU A 222 -19.27 -19.98 2.45
C LEU A 222 -18.09 -19.99 3.44
N ASN A 223 -17.90 -21.09 4.16
CA ASN A 223 -16.71 -21.34 4.96
C ASN A 223 -15.41 -21.27 4.13
N LYS A 224 -15.41 -21.83 2.90
CA LYS A 224 -14.25 -21.77 1.99
C LYS A 224 -14.00 -20.32 1.53
N ILE A 225 -15.06 -19.56 1.27
CA ILE A 225 -14.96 -18.13 0.93
C ILE A 225 -14.38 -17.33 2.10
N GLY A 226 -14.82 -17.61 3.34
CA GLY A 226 -14.26 -17.01 4.55
C GLY A 226 -12.75 -17.26 4.68
N ILE A 227 -12.29 -18.49 4.43
CA ILE A 227 -10.86 -18.83 4.42
C ILE A 227 -10.10 -18.03 3.34
N LEU A 228 -10.66 -17.89 2.13
CA LEU A 228 -10.03 -17.09 1.07
C LEU A 228 -9.88 -15.61 1.46
N ILE A 229 -10.92 -15.03 2.09
CA ILE A 229 -10.88 -13.65 2.59
C ILE A 229 -9.81 -13.50 3.68
N GLU A 230 -9.73 -14.43 4.62
CA GLU A 230 -8.72 -14.43 5.69
C GLU A 230 -7.31 -14.51 5.09
N GLN A 231 -7.08 -15.44 4.15
CA GLN A 231 -5.80 -15.62 3.48
C GLN A 231 -5.36 -14.40 2.66
N ILE A 232 -6.26 -13.76 1.91
CA ILE A 232 -5.87 -12.57 1.12
C ILE A 232 -5.56 -11.38 2.03
N LEU A 233 -6.27 -11.24 3.17
CA LEU A 233 -5.99 -10.20 4.16
C LEU A 233 -4.64 -10.43 4.84
N GLU A 234 -4.33 -11.66 5.23
CA GLU A 234 -3.03 -12.03 5.79
C GLU A 234 -1.91 -11.83 4.77
N ARG A 235 -2.10 -12.29 3.53
CA ARG A 235 -1.12 -12.11 2.44
C ARG A 235 -0.93 -10.65 2.05
N SER A 236 -1.96 -9.81 2.17
CA SER A 236 -1.82 -8.37 1.92
C SER A 236 -0.88 -7.68 2.90
N LYS A 237 -0.55 -8.34 4.02
CA LYS A 237 0.43 -7.88 5.01
C LYS A 237 1.85 -8.42 4.75
N ASP A 238 2.00 -9.38 3.83
CA ASP A 238 3.27 -10.07 3.56
C ASP A 238 3.96 -9.53 2.29
N TYR A 239 5.11 -8.87 2.49
CA TYR A 239 5.85 -8.13 1.45
C TYR A 239 6.47 -9.01 0.36
N LYS A 240 6.63 -10.33 0.59
CA LYS A 240 7.31 -11.23 -0.36
C LYS A 240 6.50 -11.54 -1.63
N PHE A 241 5.18 -11.33 -1.63
CA PHE A 241 4.33 -11.74 -2.76
C PHE A 241 4.15 -10.66 -3.84
N LEU A 242 4.32 -9.37 -3.51
CA LEU A 242 4.18 -8.26 -4.47
C LEU A 242 5.14 -8.34 -5.67
N HIS A 243 6.23 -9.13 -5.55
CA HIS A 243 7.26 -9.26 -6.58
C HIS A 243 7.17 -10.53 -7.45
N LYS A 244 6.15 -11.38 -7.29
CA LYS A 244 5.99 -12.61 -8.10
C LYS A 244 5.12 -12.44 -9.36
N ILE A 245 4.69 -11.23 -9.67
CA ILE A 245 3.73 -10.94 -10.77
C ILE A 245 4.42 -10.41 -12.05
N PHE A 246 5.76 -10.35 -12.10
CA PHE A 246 6.50 -10.04 -13.33
C PHE A 246 7.64 -11.02 -13.57
#